data_AF-A0AAU3KVN4-F1
#
_entry.id   AF-A0AAU3KVN4-F1
#
_cell.length_a   1.000
_cell.length_b   1.000
_cell.length_c   1.000
_cell.angle_alpha   90.00
_cell.angle_beta   90.00
_cell.angle_gamma   90.00
#
_symmetry.space_group_name_H-M   'P 1'
#
loop_
_entity.id
_entity.type
_entity.pdbx_description
1 polymer ?
#
loop_
_entity_poly.entity_id
_entity_poly.type
_entity_poly.pdbx_seq_one_letter_code
_entity_poly.pdbx_strand_id
1 'polypeptide(L)'
;MRQVFLEPWRRAWKDRYTTLSIERDPDGGAFVAVDEPGSSGFAVTLGAHAAAEIAAFITTPAGVPDNEWRSGGSRLLIIHEPDGRVRFVVHDIEIFGAATIFDSEVSREIAAFISGQE
;
A
#
# COMPACT_ATOMS: atom_id res chain seq x y z
N MET A 1 9.56 11.16 -11.69
CA MET A 1 8.40 10.37 -11.28
C MET A 1 8.70 8.92 -11.64
N ARG A 2 8.87 8.05 -10.65
CA ARG A 2 9.17 6.62 -10.85
C ARG A 2 7.95 5.85 -10.36
N GLN A 3 7.39 5.03 -11.23
CA GLN A 3 6.25 4.17 -10.94
C GLN A 3 6.78 2.74 -10.78
N VAL A 4 6.51 2.12 -9.64
CA VAL A 4 6.86 0.71 -9.40
C VAL A 4 5.60 -0.12 -9.63
N PHE A 5 5.63 -0.97 -10.67
CA PHE A 5 4.58 -1.96 -10.91
C PHE A 5 4.97 -3.26 -10.24
N LEU A 6 4.25 -3.65 -9.20
CA LEU A 6 4.49 -4.91 -8.51
C LEU A 6 3.34 -5.88 -8.81
N GLU A 7 3.65 -7.01 -9.44
CA GLU A 7 2.67 -8.07 -9.71
C GLU A 7 2.35 -8.82 -8.40
N PRO A 8 1.08 -8.97 -7.99
CA PRO A 8 0.73 -9.67 -6.75
C PRO A 8 0.91 -11.18 -6.87
N TRP A 9 1.34 -11.81 -5.77
CA TRP A 9 1.23 -13.26 -5.60
C TRP A 9 -0.18 -13.68 -5.16
N ARG A 10 -0.73 -14.68 -5.85
CA ARG A 10 -2.07 -15.27 -5.69
C ARG A 10 -2.37 -15.76 -4.26
N ARG A 11 -3.42 -15.24 -3.62
CA ARG A 11 -4.31 -16.05 -2.75
C ARG A 11 -5.74 -15.47 -2.64
N ALA A 12 -6.61 -15.93 -3.55
CA ALA A 12 -8.05 -16.10 -3.41
C ALA A 12 -8.88 -15.04 -2.65
N TRP A 13 -9.00 -13.83 -3.20
CA TRP A 13 -10.31 -13.16 -3.28
C TRP A 13 -10.59 -12.95 -4.78
N LYS A 14 -11.45 -13.81 -5.34
CA LYS A 14 -11.95 -13.78 -6.73
C LYS A 14 -10.92 -13.40 -7.83
N ASP A 15 -10.07 -14.34 -8.23
CA ASP A 15 -9.44 -14.45 -9.58
C ASP A 15 -9.22 -13.16 -10.43
N ARG A 16 -8.71 -12.07 -9.85
CA ARG A 16 -8.41 -10.82 -10.56
C ARG A 16 -7.03 -10.31 -10.14
N TYR A 17 -6.22 -9.88 -11.11
CA TYR A 17 -4.84 -9.43 -10.91
C TYR A 17 -4.80 -8.04 -10.24
N THR A 18 -4.42 -7.88 -8.97
CA THR A 18 -4.51 -6.56 -8.31
C THR A 18 -3.21 -5.73 -8.36
N THR A 19 -2.94 -4.99 -9.43
CA THR A 19 -1.68 -4.22 -9.55
C THR A 19 -1.56 -3.13 -8.48
N LEU A 20 -0.41 -3.03 -7.82
CA LEU A 20 -0.07 -1.90 -6.94
C LEU A 20 0.74 -0.87 -7.71
N SER A 21 0.32 0.39 -7.61
CA SER A 21 1.09 1.56 -8.04
C SER A 21 1.35 2.44 -6.82
N ILE A 22 2.60 2.83 -6.62
CA ILE A 22 2.98 3.83 -5.62
C ILE A 22 3.73 4.94 -6.33
N GLU A 23 3.31 6.17 -6.08
CA GLU A 23 3.99 7.38 -6.52
C GLU A 23 4.37 8.20 -5.29
N ARG A 24 5.54 8.84 -5.35
CA ARG A 24 6.00 9.74 -4.30
C ARG A 24 5.97 11.16 -4.81
N ASP A 25 5.30 12.03 -4.06
CA ASP A 25 5.23 13.45 -4.38
C ASP A 25 6.55 14.16 -4.00
N PRO A 26 6.90 15.26 -4.70
CA PRO A 26 8.12 16.02 -4.41
C PRO A 26 8.18 16.61 -2.98
N ASP A 27 7.02 16.82 -2.36
CA ASP A 27 6.90 17.30 -0.98
C ASP A 27 7.05 16.20 0.08
N GLY A 28 7.28 14.96 -0.37
CA GLY A 28 7.43 13.78 0.47
C GLY A 28 6.14 12.99 0.70
N GLY A 29 5.00 13.44 0.16
CA GLY A 29 3.75 12.68 0.15
C GLY A 29 3.83 11.39 -0.69
N ALA A 30 2.80 10.57 -0.60
CA ALA A 30 2.69 9.34 -1.37
C ALA A 30 1.28 9.11 -1.88
N PHE A 31 1.15 8.71 -3.13
CA PHE A 31 -0.07 8.18 -3.73
C PHE A 31 0.05 6.66 -3.84
N VAL A 32 -0.92 5.94 -3.30
CA VAL A 32 -0.96 4.47 -3.31
C VAL A 32 -2.25 4.03 -3.97
N ALA A 33 -2.15 3.28 -5.07
CA ALA A 33 -3.28 2.76 -5.81
C ALA A 33 -3.20 1.25 -5.98
N VAL A 34 -4.34 0.58 -5.85
CA VAL A 34 -4.52 -0.85 -6.12
C VAL A 34 -5.59 -0.99 -7.19
N ASP A 35 -5.19 -1.50 -8.35
CA ASP A 35 -6.03 -1.65 -9.53
C ASP A 35 -6.49 -3.10 -9.70
N GLU A 36 -7.80 -3.32 -9.90
CA GLU A 36 -8.33 -4.63 -10.31
C GLU A 36 -8.78 -4.60 -11.78
N PRO A 37 -8.43 -5.61 -12.61
CA PRO A 37 -8.87 -5.73 -13.98
C PRO A 37 -10.40 -5.71 -14.07
N GLY A 38 -10.92 -4.76 -14.84
CA GLY A 38 -12.35 -4.58 -15.03
C GLY A 38 -13.05 -3.81 -13.90
N SER A 39 -12.31 -3.18 -12.99
CA SER A 39 -12.83 -2.21 -12.01
C SER A 39 -12.15 -0.85 -12.18
N SER A 40 -12.83 0.21 -11.77
CA SER A 40 -12.15 1.44 -11.34
C SER A 40 -11.29 1.06 -10.13
N GLY A 41 -9.96 1.23 -10.20
CA GLY A 41 -9.08 0.94 -9.07
C GLY A 41 -9.37 1.81 -7.84
N PHE A 42 -8.73 1.47 -6.72
CA PHE A 42 -8.84 2.23 -5.48
C PHE A 42 -7.53 2.93 -5.21
N ALA A 43 -7.57 4.18 -4.76
CA ALA A 43 -6.37 4.92 -4.43
C ALA A 43 -6.52 5.80 -3.20
N VAL A 44 -5.39 6.08 -2.55
CA VAL A 44 -5.27 7.00 -1.42
C VAL A 44 -4.08 7.94 -1.65
N THR A 45 -4.24 9.22 -1.29
CA THR A 45 -3.15 10.21 -1.27
C THR A 45 -2.80 10.53 0.17
N LEU A 46 -1.53 10.47 0.51
CA LEU A 46 -1.01 10.57 1.86
C LEU A 46 -0.02 11.72 1.94
N GLY A 47 -0.12 12.54 2.99
CA GLY A 47 0.88 13.57 3.26
C GLY A 47 2.21 12.99 3.73
N ALA A 48 3.28 13.79 3.67
CA ALA A 48 4.64 13.34 3.96
C ALA A 48 4.83 12.68 5.33
N HIS A 49 4.11 13.15 6.36
CA HIS A 49 4.15 12.53 7.69
C HIS A 49 3.60 11.10 7.68
N ALA A 50 2.41 10.91 7.09
CA ALA A 50 1.78 9.59 6.97
C ALA A 50 2.61 8.63 6.11
N ALA A 51 3.24 9.12 5.03
CA ALA A 51 4.13 8.32 4.19
C ALA A 51 5.32 7.76 5.02
N ALA A 52 5.93 8.56 5.89
CA ALA A 52 7.02 8.12 6.76
C ALA A 52 6.56 7.07 7.78
N GLU A 53 5.39 7.25 8.40
CA GLU A 53 4.81 6.28 9.33
C GLU A 53 4.51 4.93 8.67
N ILE A 54 3.97 4.95 7.43
CA ILE A 54 3.71 3.75 6.64
C ILE A 54 5.00 2.99 6.35
N ALA A 55 6.05 3.69 5.89
CA ALA A 55 7.34 3.06 5.61
C ALA A 55 7.93 2.40 6.87
N ALA A 56 7.80 3.05 8.03
CA ALA A 56 8.20 2.47 9.31
C ALA A 56 7.35 1.24 9.66
N PHE A 57 6.03 1.32 9.53
CA PHE A 57 5.12 0.21 9.84
C PHE A 57 5.34 -1.01 8.94
N ILE A 58 5.62 -0.83 7.65
CA ILE A 58 5.92 -1.92 6.70
C ILE A 58 7.15 -2.71 7.14
N THR A 59 8.19 -2.04 7.61
CA THR A 59 9.44 -2.69 8.01
C THR A 59 9.44 -3.18 9.45
N THR A 60 8.73 -2.48 10.33
CA THR A 60 8.69 -2.76 11.77
C THR A 60 7.32 -2.38 12.35
N PRO A 61 6.39 -3.33 12.56
CA PRO A 61 5.06 -3.02 13.10
C PRO A 61 5.10 -2.58 14.57
N ALA A 62 6.15 -2.98 15.30
CA ALA A 62 6.37 -2.60 16.68
C ALA A 62 6.91 -1.15 16.76
N GLY A 63 6.03 -0.16 16.61
CA GLY A 63 6.41 1.25 16.74
C GLY A 63 5.38 2.23 16.21
N VAL A 64 4.47 1.80 15.34
CA VAL A 64 3.37 2.62 14.84
C VAL A 64 2.06 2.02 15.34
N PRO A 65 1.24 2.76 16.10
CA PRO A 65 0.03 2.23 16.72
C PRO A 65 -1.10 1.97 15.72
N ASP A 66 -1.09 2.67 14.58
CA ASP A 66 -2.14 2.61 13.58
C ASP A 66 -1.66 1.83 12.37
N ASN A 67 -2.51 0.94 11.88
CA ASN A 67 -2.31 0.21 10.64
C ASN A 67 -3.24 0.70 9.51
N GLU A 68 -4.01 1.76 9.78
CA GLU A 68 -5.02 2.32 8.90
C GLU A 68 -4.79 3.83 8.71
N TRP A 69 -4.59 4.26 7.47
CA TRP A 69 -4.44 5.66 7.07
C TRP A 69 -5.62 6.10 6.21
N ARG A 70 -6.06 7.34 6.36
CA ARG A 70 -7.27 7.87 5.71
C ARG A 70 -7.00 9.13 4.94
N SER A 71 -7.59 9.25 3.76
CA SER A 71 -7.56 10.48 2.97
C SER A 71 -8.70 10.54 1.97
N GLY A 72 -9.41 11.68 1.93
CA GLY A 72 -10.34 12.00 0.85
C GLY A 72 -11.44 10.97 0.57
N GLY A 73 -11.91 10.24 1.58
CA GLY A 73 -12.91 9.17 1.42
C GLY A 73 -12.32 7.76 1.31
N SER A 74 -11.05 7.63 0.99
CA SER A 74 -10.34 6.35 0.89
C SER A 74 -9.56 6.02 2.16
N ARG A 75 -9.27 4.73 2.33
CA ARG A 75 -8.44 4.20 3.41
C ARG A 75 -7.40 3.24 2.86
N LEU A 76 -6.22 3.26 3.47
CA LEU A 76 -5.18 2.26 3.28
C LEU A 76 -5.00 1.51 4.60
N LEU A 77 -5.14 0.19 4.54
CA LEU A 77 -4.85 -0.72 5.63
C LEU A 77 -3.62 -1.55 5.26
N ILE A 78 -2.66 -1.65 6.17
CA ILE A 78 -1.48 -2.49 6.02
C ILE A 78 -1.54 -3.60 7.07
N ILE A 79 -1.34 -4.85 6.64
CA ILE A 79 -1.45 -6.01 7.52
C ILE A 79 -0.16 -6.82 7.40
N HIS A 80 0.45 -7.12 8.54
CA HIS A 80 1.51 -8.13 8.64
C HIS A 80 0.87 -9.51 8.76
N GLU A 81 1.11 -10.36 7.78
CA GLU A 81 0.59 -11.72 7.77
C GLU A 81 1.46 -12.63 8.66
N PRO A 82 0.91 -13.74 9.20
CA PRO A 82 1.65 -14.64 10.08
C PRO A 82 2.91 -15.26 9.45
N ASP A 83 2.99 -15.28 8.12
CA ASP A 83 4.13 -15.79 7.37
C ASP A 83 5.18 -14.72 7.01
N GLY A 84 5.07 -13.52 7.61
CA GLY A 84 6.04 -12.43 7.44
C GLY A 84 5.83 -11.60 6.17
N ARG A 85 4.75 -11.83 5.43
CA ARG A 85 4.33 -11.02 4.28
C ARG A 85 3.57 -9.77 4.71
N VAL A 86 3.53 -8.77 3.84
CA VAL A 86 2.76 -7.53 4.07
C VAL A 86 1.66 -7.41 3.03
N ARG A 87 0.42 -7.24 3.49
CA ARG A 87 -0.76 -6.99 2.65
C ARG A 87 -1.13 -5.52 2.71
N PHE A 88 -1.33 -4.92 1.54
CA PHE A 88 -1.91 -3.58 1.36
C PHE A 88 -3.37 -3.74 0.94
N VAL A 89 -4.27 -3.01 1.59
CA VAL A 89 -5.69 -2.98 1.25
C VAL A 89 -6.08 -1.52 1.08
N VAL A 90 -6.54 -1.14 -0.12
CA VAL A 90 -7.07 0.21 -0.37
C VAL A 90 -8.56 0.08 -0.61
N HIS A 91 -9.36 0.82 0.15
CA HIS A 91 -10.82 0.73 0.08
C HIS A 91 -11.47 2.08 0.32
N ASP A 92 -12.66 2.27 -0.26
CA ASP A 92 -13.53 3.40 0.06
C ASP A 92 -14.26 3.14 1.40
N ILE A 93 -14.71 4.19 2.08
CA ILE A 93 -15.52 4.12 3.31
C ILE A 93 -16.85 3.39 3.06
N GLU A 94 -17.32 3.38 1.81
CA GLU A 94 -18.65 2.92 1.41
C GLU A 94 -18.65 1.63 0.55
N ILE A 95 -18.06 0.52 0.99
CA ILE A 95 -18.40 -0.87 0.56
C ILE A 95 -17.41 -1.58 -0.41
N PHE A 96 -16.44 -0.91 -1.07
CA PHE A 96 -15.52 -1.58 -2.01
C PHE A 96 -14.03 -1.32 -1.76
N GLY A 97 -13.18 -2.32 -2.01
CA GLY A 97 -11.74 -2.20 -1.90
C GLY A 97 -10.98 -3.32 -2.60
N ALA A 98 -9.70 -3.07 -2.85
CA ALA A 98 -8.78 -4.01 -3.47
C ALA A 98 -7.58 -4.27 -2.55
N ALA A 99 -7.02 -5.47 -2.62
CA ALA A 99 -5.89 -5.88 -1.81
C ALA A 99 -4.79 -6.54 -2.63
N THR A 100 -3.55 -6.32 -2.20
CA THR A 100 -2.36 -6.96 -2.74
C THR A 100 -1.43 -7.39 -1.61
N ILE A 101 -0.61 -8.41 -1.83
CA ILE A 101 0.28 -8.99 -0.81
C ILE A 101 1.68 -9.22 -1.38
N PHE A 102 2.68 -8.85 -0.60
CA PHE A 102 4.09 -8.94 -0.98
C PHE A 102 4.90 -9.72 0.05
N ASP A 103 5.98 -10.34 -0.42
CA ASP A 103 7.00 -10.88 0.47
C ASP A 103 7.79 -9.76 1.17
N SER A 104 8.65 -10.17 2.10
CA SER A 104 9.40 -9.26 2.95
C SER A 104 10.53 -8.51 2.22
N GLU A 105 11.01 -9.00 1.08
CA GLU A 105 12.02 -8.33 0.27
C GLU A 105 11.36 -7.16 -0.49
N VAL A 106 10.29 -7.45 -1.23
CA VAL A 106 9.52 -6.45 -1.97
C VAL A 106 8.92 -5.41 -1.01
N SER A 107 8.46 -5.83 0.17
CA SER A 107 7.93 -4.90 1.17
C SER A 107 8.99 -3.89 1.64
N ARG A 108 10.27 -4.29 1.75
CA ARG A 108 11.36 -3.37 2.12
C ARG A 108 11.69 -2.39 1.01
N GLU A 109 11.66 -2.84 -0.24
CA GLU A 109 11.85 -1.95 -1.41
C GLU A 109 10.75 -0.88 -1.46
N ILE A 110 9.49 -1.28 -1.24
CA ILE A 110 8.36 -0.35 -1.13
C ILE A 110 8.60 0.66 0.01
N ALA A 111 9.02 0.22 1.19
CA ALA A 111 9.27 1.11 2.31
C ALA A 111 10.43 2.08 2.05
N ALA A 112 11.51 1.62 1.42
CA ALA A 112 12.64 2.47 1.02
C ALA A 112 12.20 3.53 0.00
N PHE A 113 11.38 3.15 -0.97
CA PHE A 113 10.81 4.06 -1.96
C PHE A 113 9.93 5.14 -1.32
N ILE A 114 8.96 4.74 -0.48
CA ILE A 114 8.04 5.68 0.18
C ILE A 114 8.80 6.65 1.10
N SER A 115 9.78 6.15 1.86
CA SER A 115 10.59 6.97 2.78
C SER A 115 11.64 7.84 2.08
N GLY A 116 11.90 7.61 0.78
CA GLY A 116 12.90 8.35 0.03
C GLY A 116 14.35 7.98 0.34
N GLN A 117 14.58 6.74 0.74
CA GLN A 117 15.89 6.20 1.09
C GLN A 117 16.54 5.43 -0.08
N GLU A 118 15.94 5.44 -1.28
CA GLU A 118 16.50 4.86 -2.51
C GLU A 118 17.72 5.63 -3.07
#